data_AF-A0A950P2N5-F1
#
_entry.id   AF-A0A950P2N5-F1
#
_cell.length_a   1.000
_cell.length_b   1.000
_cell.length_c   1.000
_cell.angle_alpha   90.00
_cell.angle_beta   90.00
_cell.angle_gamma   90.00
#
_symmetry.space_group_name_H-M   'P 1'
#
loop_
_entity.id
_entity.type
_entity.pdbx_description
1 polymer ?
#
loop_
_entity_poly.entity_id
_entity_poly.type
_entity_poly.pdbx_seq_one_letter_code
_entity_poly.pdbx_strand_id
1 'polypeptide(L)' 'MKLLVTGGAGYIGSIVAKQLLAAGDEVVVMDSLERGHRSAVPSGARLVVGDLLDRDTVARVLAEGFDGALHFAALALV' A
#
# COMPACT_ATOMS: atom_id res chain seq x y z
N MET A 1 -6.09 -9.45 -9.99
CA MET A 1 -6.92 -8.95 -8.87
C MET A 1 -6.56 -7.49 -8.62
N LYS A 2 -7.45 -6.70 -8.04
CA LYS A 2 -7.18 -5.36 -7.54
C LYS A 2 -6.90 -5.43 -6.05
N LEU A 3 -5.66 -5.15 -5.64
CA LEU A 3 -5.17 -5.37 -4.29
C LEU A 3 -4.71 -4.05 -3.64
N LEU A 4 -5.12 -3.87 -2.38
CA LEU A 4 -4.63 -2.78 -1.53
C LEU A 4 -3.45 -3.27 -0.69
N VAL A 5 -2.31 -2.59 -0.77
CA VAL A 5 -1.13 -2.85 0.06
C VAL A 5 -0.89 -1.65 0.97
N THR A 6 -1.25 -1.76 2.24
CA THR A 6 -0.89 -0.69 3.20
C THR A 6 0.53 -0.89 3.69
N GLY A 7 1.31 0.17 3.89
CA GLY A 7 2.72 0.04 4.27
C GLY A 7 3.61 -0.39 3.10
N GLY A 8 3.11 -0.24 1.86
CA GLY A 8 3.79 -0.64 0.64
C GLY A 8 5.00 0.22 0.27
N ALA A 9 5.24 1.34 0.98
CA ALA A 9 6.49 2.11 0.86
C ALA A 9 7.55 1.66 1.88
N GLY A 10 7.24 0.70 2.76
CA GLY A 10 8.16 0.08 3.71
C GLY A 10 8.95 -1.09 3.12
N TYR A 11 9.83 -1.68 3.94
CA TYR A 11 10.74 -2.75 3.50
C TYR A 11 10.03 -3.99 2.94
N ILE A 12 9.15 -4.63 3.73
CA ILE A 12 8.43 -5.83 3.29
C ILE A 12 7.34 -5.47 2.28
N GLY A 13 6.57 -4.42 2.56
CA GLY A 13 5.43 -4.03 1.74
C GLY A 13 5.81 -3.68 0.30
N SER A 14 6.95 -3.01 0.08
CA SER A 14 7.43 -2.68 -1.27
C SER A 14 7.80 -3.92 -2.09
N ILE A 15 8.45 -4.90 -1.46
CA ILE A 15 8.81 -6.17 -2.09
C ILE A 15 7.54 -6.93 -2.47
N VAL A 16 6.56 -7.01 -1.56
CA VAL A 16 5.28 -7.66 -1.82
C VAL A 16 4.52 -6.96 -2.95
N ALA A 17 4.40 -5.63 -2.93
CA ALA A 17 3.78 -4.86 -4.00
C ALA A 17 4.44 -5.14 -5.36
N LYS A 18 5.77 -5.25 -5.40
CA LYS A 18 6.52 -5.60 -6.61
C LYS A 18 6.17 -7.01 -7.12
N GLN A 19 6.04 -7.99 -6.23
CA GLN A 19 5.69 -9.37 -6.61
C GLN A 19 4.25 -9.45 -7.13
N LEU A 20 3.30 -8.76 -6.50
CA LEU A 20 1.91 -8.70 -6.95
C LEU A 20 1.80 -8.10 -8.37
N LEU A 21 2.52 -7.01 -8.64
CA LEU A 21 2.58 -6.44 -9.99
C LEU A 21 3.19 -7.43 -10.99
N ALA A 22 4.25 -8.16 -10.61
CA ALA A 22 4.87 -9.16 -11.47
C ALA A 22 3.94 -10.35 -11.76
N ALA A 23 2.99 -10.63 -10.85
CA ALA A 23 1.93 -11.63 -11.04
C ALA A 23 0.77 -11.13 -11.91
N GLY A 24 0.77 -9.85 -12.32
CA GLY A 24 -0.27 -9.25 -13.15
C GLY A 24 -1.45 -8.64 -12.38
N ASP A 25 -1.30 -8.45 -11.06
CA ASP A 25 -2.31 -7.77 -10.25
C ASP A 25 -2.25 -6.24 -10.40
N GLU A 26 -3.40 -5.58 -10.25
CA GLU A 26 -3.49 -4.14 -10.07
C GLU A 26 -3.22 -3.82 -8.60
N VAL A 27 -2.18 -3.01 -8.32
CA VAL A 27 -1.75 -2.72 -6.96
C VAL A 27 -1.93 -1.24 -6.62
N VAL A 28 -2.65 -0.99 -5.54
CA VAL A 28 -2.73 0.33 -4.90
C VAL A 28 -1.97 0.25 -3.57
N VAL A 29 -0.99 1.12 -3.39
CA VAL A 29 -0.27 1.28 -2.12
C VAL A 29 -0.88 2.44 -1.34
N MET A 30 -1.22 2.21 -0.07
CA MET A 30 -1.55 3.28 0.88
C MET A 30 -0.49 3.37 1.96
N ASP A 31 0.14 4.52 2.10
CA ASP A 31 1.25 4.70 3.04
C ASP A 31 1.33 6.17 3.50
N SER A 32 1.58 6.40 4.80
CA SER A 32 1.76 7.75 5.33
C SER A 32 3.12 8.35 4.98
N LEU A 33 4.08 7.50 4.57
CA LEU A 33 5.49 7.83 4.37
C LEU A 33 6.21 8.28 5.65
N GLU A 34 5.65 8.01 6.83
CA GLU A 34 6.30 8.35 8.11
C GLU A 34 7.64 7.61 8.28
N ARG A 35 7.69 6.33 7.89
CA ARG A 35 8.90 5.49 7.86
C ARG A 35 9.15 4.83 6.50
N GLY A 36 8.21 4.96 5.57
CA GLY A 36 8.31 4.46 4.20
C GLY A 36 8.98 5.46 3.27
N HIS A 37 9.46 4.98 2.12
CA HIS A 37 10.09 5.82 1.11
C HIS A 37 9.31 5.77 -0.19
N ARG A 38 8.94 6.94 -0.75
CA ARG A 38 8.21 7.01 -2.03
C ARG A 38 8.94 6.26 -3.16
N SER A 39 10.27 6.27 -3.16
CA SER A 39 11.10 5.56 -4.13
C SER A 39 11.06 4.03 -4.00
N ALA A 40 10.61 3.49 -2.86
CA ALA A 40 10.44 2.07 -2.67
C ALA A 40 9.14 1.55 -3.31
N VAL A 41 8.17 2.44 -3.58
CA VAL A 41 6.93 2.06 -4.26
C VAL A 41 7.24 1.71 -5.72
N PRO A 42 6.91 0.50 -6.20
CA PRO A 42 7.17 0.11 -7.58
C PRO A 42 6.43 1.03 -8.57
N SER A 43 7.06 1.33 -9.72
CA SER A 43 6.51 2.25 -10.72
C SER A 43 5.14 1.86 -11.31
N GLY A 44 4.76 0.57 -11.22
CA GLY A 44 3.46 0.08 -11.66
C GLY A 44 2.35 0.16 -10.60
N ALA A 45 2.68 0.52 -9.36
CA ALA A 45 1.68 0.66 -8.29
C ALA A 45 1.23 2.11 -8.18
N ARG A 46 -0.07 2.33 -7.98
CA ARG A 46 -0.60 3.65 -7.61
C ARG A 46 -0.30 3.91 -6.13
N LEU A 47 0.36 5.02 -5.81
CA LEU A 47 0.56 5.47 -4.43
C LEU A 47 -0.55 6.44 -4.00
N VAL A 48 -1.24 6.09 -2.93
CA VAL A 48 -2.08 7.00 -2.14
C VAL A 48 -1.32 7.35 -0.86
N VAL A 49 -0.97 8.63 -0.71
CA VAL A 49 -0.32 9.12 0.52
C VAL A 49 -1.39 9.50 1.54
N GLY A 50 -1.36 8.86 2.71
CA GLY A 50 -2.32 9.13 3.78
C GLY A 50 -2.08 8.26 5.00
N ASP A 51 -2.50 8.76 6.16
CA ASP A 51 -2.49 8.02 7.43
C ASP A 51 -3.71 7.09 7.51
N LEU A 52 -3.52 5.86 8.00
CA LEU A 52 -4.61 4.92 8.24
C LEU A 52 -5.51 5.34 9.42
N LEU A 53 -5.05 6.27 10.26
CA LEU A 53 -5.87 6.89 11.30
C LEU A 53 -6.87 7.91 10.74
N ASP A 54 -6.66 8.40 9.51
CA ASP A 54 -7.63 9.24 8.80
C ASP A 54 -8.73 8.36 8.18
N ARG A 55 -9.83 8.21 8.93
CA ARG A 55 -10.99 7.41 8.53
C ARG A 55 -11.60 7.85 7.20
N ASP A 56 -11.62 9.15 6.90
CA ASP A 56 -12.23 9.65 5.68
C ASP A 56 -11.39 9.29 4.46
N THR A 57 -10.06 9.40 4.58
CA THR A 57 -9.15 8.95 3.53
C THR A 57 -9.22 7.45 3.33
N VAL A 58 -9.21 6.65 4.40
CA VAL A 58 -9.37 5.19 4.31
C VAL A 58 -10.69 4.82 3.64
N ALA A 59 -11.80 5.45 4.05
CA ALA A 59 -13.12 5.18 3.47
C ALA A 59 -13.18 5.52 1.98
N ARG A 60 -12.59 6.65 1.56
CA ARG A 60 -12.50 7.04 0.14
C ARG A 60 -11.72 6.03 -0.68
N VAL A 61 -10.59 5.54 -0.17
CA VAL A 61 -9.77 4.54 -0.86
C VAL A 61 -10.54 3.23 -0.96
N LEU A 62 -11.09 2.72 0.15
CA LEU A 62 -11.82 1.45 0.17
C LEU A 62 -13.08 1.46 -0.73
N ALA A 63 -13.71 2.63 -0.91
CA ALA A 63 -14.83 2.78 -1.83
C ALA A 63 -14.47 2.52 -3.31
N GLU A 64 -13.18 2.51 -3.68
CA GLU A 64 -12.71 2.13 -5.02
C GLU A 64 -12.87 0.63 -5.31
N GLY A 65 -13.16 -0.21 -4.30
CA GLY A 65 -13.31 -1.66 -4.43
C GLY A 65 -11.98 -2.39 -4.59
N PHE A 66 -11.82 -3.50 -3.86
CA PHE A 66 -10.63 -4.36 -3.89
C PHE A 66 -11.03 -5.82 -3.72
N ASP A 67 -10.29 -6.72 -4.35
CA ASP A 67 -10.43 -8.17 -4.19
C ASP A 67 -9.75 -8.65 -2.89
N GLY A 68 -8.81 -7.87 -2.37
CA GLY A 68 -8.08 -8.19 -1.15
C GLY A 68 -7.21 -7.04 -0.65
N ALA A 69 -6.82 -7.13 0.63
CA ALA A 69 -5.91 -6.18 1.26
C ALA A 69 -4.78 -6.92 1.99
N LEU A 70 -3.56 -6.41 1.84
CA LEU A 70 -2.37 -6.87 2.53
C LEU A 70 -1.86 -5.73 3.45
N HIS A 71 -1.82 -5.98 4.75
CA HIS A 71 -1.62 -4.95 5.76
C HIS A 71 -0.23 -5.01 6.41
N PHE A 72 0.70 -4.18 5.94
CA PHE A 72 2.06 -4.05 6.48
C PHE A 72 2.32 -2.73 7.21
N ALA A 73 1.35 -1.80 7.22
CA ALA A 73 1.47 -0.53 7.91
C ALA A 73 1.32 -0.74 9.42
N ALA A 74 2.44 -0.83 10.14
CA ALA A 74 2.47 -0.95 11.58
C ALA A 74 3.72 -0.27 12.17
N LEU A 75 3.60 0.23 13.39
CA LEU A 75 4.76 0.59 14.20
C LEU A 75 5.38 -0.69 14.77
N ALA A 76 6.24 -1.32 13.99
CA ALA A 76 7.04 -2.44 14.48
C ALA A 76 8.31 -1.90 15.15
N LEU A 77 8.52 -2.26 16.41
CA LEU A 77 9.83 -2.17 17.06
C LEU A 77 10.69 -3.29 16.45
N VAL A 78 11.62 -2.90 15.59
CA VAL A 78 12.73 -3.75 15.12
C VAL A 78 14.03 -3.14 15.61
#